data_AF-A0A4R4SB47-F1
#
_entry.id   AF-A0A4R4SB47-F1
#
_cell.length_a   1.000
_cell.length_b   1.000
_cell.length_c   1.000
_cell.angle_alpha   90.00
_cell.angle_beta   90.00
_cell.angle_gamma   90.00
#
_symmetry.space_group_name_H-M   'P 1'
#
loop_
_entity.id
_entity.type
_entity.pdbx_description
1 polymer ?
#
loop_
_entity_poly.entity_id
_entity_poly.type
_entity_poly.pdbx_seq_one_letter_code
_entity_poly.pdbx_strand_id
1 'polypeptide(L)'
;MTIDRFREVLGAVGPPPDARELSELLWLACHISGPEETAPSVPPRSKRRVMAPPGPPDFTTPRPDAPVPVPPGPGPLTALHPPPGPSPVPGPAAGAAAEVLVPTAPMLADPLGVQRALRPLKRPVPSRHRTEVDEEATAARIADTRRWAPVLVPSPERWLSLTLVVDTGPTMRLWRPLARELAETLLRQGAFQDLHVSHLDTTGRVASAPGAPSQDPGTLLDASGRHAVLVLSDCSGPHWWDGRAAQAVRRWARAGPTAIVQPL
;
A
#
# COMPACT_ATOMS: atom_id res chain seq x y z
N MET A 1 -2.86 -4.60 38.09
CA MET A 1 -1.79 -5.52 38.51
C MET A 1 -0.48 -4.92 38.03
N THR A 2 0.40 -4.49 38.94
CA THR A 2 1.70 -3.88 38.59
C THR A 2 2.68 -4.95 38.13
N ILE A 3 3.62 -4.58 37.24
CA ILE A 3 4.59 -5.52 36.64
C ILE A 3 5.48 -6.18 37.70
N ASP A 4 5.81 -5.45 38.77
CA ASP A 4 6.60 -5.96 39.90
C ASP A 4 5.86 -7.04 40.68
N ARG A 5 4.55 -6.85 40.89
CA ARG A 5 3.69 -7.85 41.55
C ARG A 5 3.51 -9.09 40.68
N PHE A 6 3.46 -8.93 39.36
CA PHE A 6 3.39 -10.06 38.43
C PHE A 6 4.69 -10.88 38.43
N ARG A 7 5.84 -10.20 38.43
CA ARG A 7 7.16 -10.83 38.53
C ARG A 7 7.34 -11.59 39.85
N GLU A 8 6.86 -11.03 40.95
CA GLU A 8 6.90 -11.67 42.27
C GLU A 8 6.08 -12.97 42.32
N VAL A 9 4.88 -12.97 41.70
CA VAL A 9 4.02 -14.16 41.60
C VAL A 9 4.66 -15.25 40.74
N LEU A 10 5.29 -14.88 39.62
CA LEU A 10 5.98 -15.86 38.75
C LEU A 10 7.25 -16.43 39.40
N GLY A 11 7.98 -15.61 40.17
CA GLY A 11 9.13 -16.06 40.96
C GLY A 11 8.79 -17.04 42.08
N ALA A 12 7.51 -17.18 42.47
CA ALA A 12 7.07 -18.18 43.43
C ALA A 12 6.90 -19.59 42.81
N VAL A 13 6.81 -19.68 41.48
CA VAL A 13 6.59 -20.94 40.73
C VAL A 13 7.89 -21.44 40.09
N GLY A 14 8.90 -20.58 39.94
CA GLY A 14 10.19 -20.91 39.35
C GLY A 14 11.21 -19.78 39.50
N PRO A 15 12.39 -19.87 38.86
CA PRO A 15 13.37 -18.78 38.88
C PRO A 15 12.74 -17.46 38.39
N PRO A 16 13.14 -16.31 38.95
CA PRO A 16 12.53 -15.03 38.62
C PRO A 16 12.78 -14.72 37.14
N PRO A 17 11.72 -14.50 36.34
CA PRO A 17 11.88 -14.32 34.91
C PRO A 17 12.68 -13.05 34.62
N ASP A 18 13.52 -13.13 33.59
CA ASP A 18 14.25 -11.97 33.11
C ASP A 18 13.32 -11.01 32.32
N ALA A 19 13.84 -9.85 31.93
CA ALA A 19 13.03 -8.85 31.23
C ALA A 19 12.53 -9.35 29.85
N ARG A 20 13.29 -10.25 29.22
CA ARG A 20 12.95 -10.83 27.91
C ARG A 20 11.88 -11.90 28.06
N GLU A 21 12.03 -12.82 29.00
CA GLU A 21 11.07 -13.87 29.33
C GLU A 21 9.72 -13.27 29.75
N LEU A 22 9.72 -12.17 30.52
CA LEU A 22 8.49 -11.44 30.85
C LEU A 22 7.79 -10.87 29.60
N SER A 23 8.55 -10.35 28.65
CA SER A 23 7.98 -9.81 27.41
C SER A 23 7.43 -10.91 26.49
N GLU A 24 8.12 -12.05 26.41
CA GLU A 24 7.70 -13.21 25.62
C GLU A 24 6.45 -13.86 26.25
N LEU A 25 6.35 -13.93 27.58
CA LEU A 25 5.16 -14.41 28.30
C LEU A 25 3.93 -13.52 28.07
N LEU A 26 4.09 -12.19 28.16
CA LEU A 26 2.98 -11.26 27.89
C LEU A 26 2.56 -11.29 26.42
N TRP A 27 3.52 -11.44 25.51
CA TRP A 27 3.23 -11.61 24.09
C TRP A 27 2.48 -12.91 23.82
N LEU A 28 2.90 -14.03 24.40
CA LEU A 28 2.24 -15.33 24.30
C LEU A 28 0.83 -15.30 24.90
N ALA A 29 0.63 -14.66 26.05
CA ALA A 29 -0.69 -14.54 26.68
C ALA A 29 -1.74 -13.85 25.80
N CYS A 30 -1.30 -12.94 24.91
CA CYS A 30 -2.19 -12.29 23.94
C CYS A 30 -2.55 -13.18 22.74
N HIS A 31 -1.79 -14.25 22.49
CA HIS A 31 -1.91 -15.09 21.29
C HIS A 31 -2.36 -16.53 21.58
N ILE A 32 -2.30 -16.97 22.83
CA ILE A 32 -2.85 -18.25 23.26
C ILE A 32 -4.30 -17.98 23.70
N SER A 33 -5.26 -18.37 22.87
CA SER A 33 -6.67 -18.42 23.31
C SER A 33 -6.76 -19.32 24.54
N GLY A 34 -7.29 -18.78 25.65
CA GLY A 34 -7.46 -19.54 26.89
C GLY A 34 -8.31 -20.81 26.67
N PRO A 35 -8.17 -21.83 27.53
CA PRO A 35 -9.05 -22.99 27.48
C PRO A 35 -10.50 -22.53 27.60
N GLU A 36 -11.38 -23.06 26.73
CA GLU A 36 -12.83 -22.85 26.78
C GLU A 36 -13.33 -23.13 28.19
N GLU A 37 -13.59 -22.07 28.94
CA GLU A 37 -14.28 -22.15 30.21
C GLU A 37 -15.72 -22.58 29.89
N THR A 38 -15.99 -23.87 30.12
CA THR A 38 -17.29 -24.50 29.88
C THR A 38 -18.33 -23.81 30.77
N ALA A 39 -19.05 -22.84 30.22
CA ALA A 39 -20.15 -22.21 30.92
C ALA A 39 -21.29 -23.23 31.16
N PRO A 40 -21.84 -23.33 32.39
CA PRO A 40 -22.97 -24.21 32.65
C PRO A 40 -24.23 -23.72 31.92
N SER A 41 -24.84 -24.65 31.18
CA SER A 41 -26.14 -24.55 30.53
C SER A 41 -27.23 -24.14 31.53
N VAL A 42 -27.92 -23.03 31.25
CA VAL A 42 -29.20 -22.67 31.87
C VAL A 42 -30.29 -22.80 30.81
N PRO A 43 -31.39 -23.53 31.05
CA PRO A 43 -32.43 -23.76 30.05
C PRO A 43 -33.29 -22.51 29.80
N PRO A 44 -33.90 -22.36 28.61
CA PRO A 44 -34.64 -21.16 28.25
C PRO A 44 -36.03 -21.16 28.89
N ARG A 45 -36.31 -20.16 29.74
CA ARG A 45 -37.68 -19.82 30.15
C ARG A 45 -38.32 -18.93 29.10
N SER A 46 -39.29 -19.50 28.38
CA SER A 46 -40.20 -18.80 27.49
C SER A 46 -41.01 -17.73 28.24
N LYS A 47 -40.88 -16.47 27.83
CA LYS A 47 -41.93 -15.46 28.04
C LYS A 47 -42.25 -14.79 26.71
N ARG A 48 -43.32 -15.28 26.10
CA ARG A 48 -44.07 -14.68 25.01
C ARG A 48 -44.51 -13.28 25.44
N ARG A 49 -43.92 -12.23 24.86
CA ARG A 49 -44.37 -10.84 25.00
C ARG A 49 -45.02 -10.42 23.69
N VAL A 50 -46.30 -10.10 23.78
CA VAL A 50 -47.15 -9.61 22.68
C VAL A 50 -46.62 -8.26 22.22
N MET A 51 -46.48 -8.12 20.91
CA MET A 51 -46.01 -6.93 20.19
C MET A 51 -47.19 -5.98 19.96
N ALA A 52 -47.04 -4.71 20.34
CA ALA A 52 -47.89 -3.60 19.91
C ALA A 52 -47.04 -2.66 19.03
N PRO A 53 -47.63 -1.98 18.02
CA PRO A 53 -46.87 -1.32 16.95
C PRO A 53 -46.17 -0.04 17.44
N PRO A 54 -45.00 0.32 16.88
CA PRO A 54 -44.30 1.55 17.22
C PRO A 54 -44.94 2.76 16.54
N GLY A 55 -45.13 3.84 17.32
CA GLY A 55 -45.43 5.18 16.80
C GLY A 55 -44.19 5.83 16.16
N PRO A 56 -44.38 6.97 15.46
CA PRO A 56 -43.34 7.60 14.66
C PRO A 56 -42.18 8.15 15.50
N PRO A 57 -40.96 8.23 14.95
CA PRO A 57 -39.78 8.68 15.69
C PRO A 57 -39.82 10.21 15.91
N ASP A 58 -39.73 10.61 17.17
CA ASP A 58 -39.47 12.00 17.55
C ASP A 58 -38.03 12.37 17.18
N PHE A 59 -37.89 13.35 16.30
CA PHE A 59 -36.64 14.00 15.99
C PHE A 59 -36.24 14.90 17.17
N THR A 60 -35.41 14.39 18.07
CA THR A 60 -34.69 15.24 19.03
C THR A 60 -33.61 16.04 18.30
N THR A 61 -33.75 17.36 18.34
CA THR A 61 -32.78 18.36 17.92
C THR A 61 -31.44 18.17 18.64
N PRO A 62 -30.27 18.38 17.99
CA PRO A 62 -28.98 18.22 18.64
C PRO A 62 -28.76 19.35 19.66
N ARG A 63 -28.43 18.97 20.89
CA ARG A 63 -27.94 19.86 21.93
C ARG A 63 -26.58 20.45 21.50
N PRO A 64 -26.43 21.78 21.37
CA PRO A 64 -25.12 22.37 21.23
C PRO A 64 -24.47 22.34 22.61
N ASP A 65 -23.41 21.54 22.76
CA ASP A 65 -22.40 21.54 23.85
C ASP A 65 -21.93 20.11 24.16
N ALA A 66 -21.52 19.37 23.14
CA ALA A 66 -20.65 18.20 23.30
C ALA A 66 -19.23 18.63 22.92
N PRO A 67 -18.23 18.54 23.83
CA PRO A 67 -16.86 18.85 23.48
C PRO A 67 -16.36 17.84 22.45
N VAL A 68 -15.81 18.35 21.35
CA VAL A 68 -15.13 17.57 20.30
C VAL A 68 -13.98 16.78 20.95
N PRO A 69 -13.82 15.47 20.68
CA PRO A 69 -12.66 14.73 21.17
C PRO A 69 -11.40 15.30 20.52
N VAL A 70 -10.54 15.91 21.33
CA VAL A 70 -9.18 16.30 20.91
C VAL A 70 -8.42 15.00 20.61
N PRO A 71 -7.71 14.89 19.48
CA PRO A 71 -6.88 13.71 19.19
C PRO A 71 -5.88 13.50 20.34
N PRO A 72 -5.60 12.26 20.74
CA PRO A 72 -4.60 12.00 21.78
C PRO A 72 -3.27 12.59 21.32
N GLY A 73 -2.66 13.40 22.19
CA GLY A 73 -1.33 13.95 21.96
C GLY A 73 -0.30 12.83 21.76
N PRO A 74 0.85 13.13 21.12
CA PRO A 74 1.92 12.15 20.95
C PRO A 74 2.28 11.54 22.31
N GLY A 75 2.41 10.21 22.34
CA GLY A 75 2.84 9.47 23.52
C GLY A 75 4.21 9.95 24.01
N PRO A 76 4.60 9.59 25.25
CA PRO A 76 5.81 10.11 25.87
C PRO A 76 7.04 9.88 24.98
N LEU A 77 7.64 10.98 24.51
CA LEU A 77 8.87 10.97 23.72
C LEU A 77 10.01 10.41 24.59
N THR A 78 10.64 9.34 24.13
CA THR A 78 11.81 8.75 24.81
C THR A 78 13.05 9.50 24.37
N ALA A 79 13.68 10.24 25.30
CA ALA A 79 14.92 10.94 25.04
C ALA A 79 16.07 9.94 24.85
N LEU A 80 16.65 9.90 23.65
CA LEU A 80 17.88 9.17 23.39
C LEU A 80 19.06 10.12 23.59
N HIS A 81 19.85 9.88 24.63
CA HIS A 81 21.08 10.64 24.88
C HIS A 81 22.26 9.96 24.16
N PRO A 82 22.93 10.60 23.19
CA PRO A 82 24.17 10.07 22.65
C PRO A 82 25.25 10.05 23.76
N PRO A 83 26.18 9.08 23.73
CA PRO A 83 27.31 9.08 24.66
C PRO A 83 28.13 10.36 24.48
N PRO A 84 28.60 10.99 25.57
CA PRO A 84 29.35 12.24 25.49
C PRO A 84 30.63 12.02 24.68
N GLY A 85 30.74 12.69 23.54
CA GLY A 85 31.99 12.78 22.79
C GLY A 85 33.03 13.58 23.57
N PRO A 86 34.34 13.36 23.33
CA PRO A 86 35.40 14.00 24.09
C PRO A 86 35.62 15.45 23.61
N SER A 87 34.82 16.41 24.09
CA SER A 87 35.27 17.79 24.28
C SER A 87 34.28 18.59 25.15
N PRO A 88 34.71 19.15 26.30
CA PRO A 88 33.85 19.97 27.13
C PRO A 88 33.96 21.44 26.69
N VAL A 89 32.95 21.96 26.00
CA VAL A 89 32.74 23.41 25.88
C VAL A 89 31.60 23.78 26.84
N PRO A 90 31.82 24.63 27.86
CA PRO A 90 30.78 25.01 28.79
C PRO A 90 29.91 26.12 28.18
N GLY A 91 28.67 25.79 27.84
CA GLY A 91 27.60 26.72 27.45
C GLY A 91 26.33 26.43 28.25
N PRO A 92 25.46 27.44 28.51
CA PRO A 92 24.29 27.27 29.35
C PRO A 92 23.20 26.46 28.65
N ALA A 93 22.48 25.66 29.43
CA ALA A 93 21.33 24.82 29.09
C ALA A 93 21.63 23.54 28.30
N ALA A 94 21.71 22.46 29.07
CA ALA A 94 21.64 21.07 28.69
C ALA A 94 20.54 20.75 27.65
N GLY A 95 20.92 19.95 26.64
CA GLY A 95 20.11 18.82 26.20
C GLY A 95 18.79 19.11 25.51
N ALA A 96 18.73 20.10 24.61
CA ALA A 96 17.64 20.12 23.64
C ALA A 96 17.80 18.91 22.70
N ALA A 97 16.95 17.89 22.89
CA ALA A 97 16.88 16.75 21.98
C ALA A 97 16.51 17.26 20.58
N ALA A 98 17.38 17.01 19.61
CA ALA A 98 17.08 17.32 18.22
C ALA A 98 16.05 16.31 17.70
N GLU A 99 14.95 16.80 17.16
CA GLU A 99 13.99 15.95 16.46
C GLU A 99 14.65 15.42 15.18
N VAL A 100 14.86 14.11 15.14
CA VAL A 100 15.36 13.42 13.94
C VAL A 100 14.19 12.69 13.30
N LEU A 101 13.94 12.97 12.03
CA LEU A 101 12.97 12.22 11.23
C LEU A 101 13.46 10.79 11.07
N VAL A 102 12.83 9.86 11.79
CA VAL A 102 13.09 8.43 11.61
C VAL A 102 12.33 7.96 10.37
N PRO A 103 13.00 7.31 9.40
CA PRO A 103 12.33 6.72 8.24
C PRO A 103 11.21 5.78 8.69
N THR A 104 10.02 5.94 8.10
CA THR A 104 8.94 4.97 8.28
C THR A 104 9.40 3.62 7.75
N ALA A 105 9.08 2.54 8.47
CA ALA A 105 9.37 1.19 8.01
C ALA A 105 8.74 0.96 6.62
N PRO A 106 9.45 0.33 5.67
CA PRO A 106 8.92 0.06 4.34
C PRO A 106 7.68 -0.81 4.44
N MET A 107 6.62 -0.43 3.72
CA MET A 107 5.38 -1.21 3.66
C MET A 107 5.48 -2.40 2.70
N LEU A 108 6.37 -2.35 1.71
CA LEU A 108 6.63 -3.45 0.80
C LEU A 108 7.64 -4.43 1.43
N ALA A 109 7.13 -5.55 1.93
CA ALA A 109 7.93 -6.52 2.70
C ALA A 109 9.09 -7.16 1.91
N ASP A 110 8.89 -7.49 0.62
CA ASP A 110 9.92 -8.10 -0.23
C ASP A 110 10.02 -7.42 -1.61
N PRO A 111 10.69 -6.26 -1.69
CA PRO A 111 10.89 -5.56 -2.96
C PRO A 111 11.69 -6.39 -3.97
N LEU A 112 12.63 -7.23 -3.52
CA LEU A 112 13.47 -8.06 -4.39
C LEU A 112 12.68 -9.21 -4.99
N GLY A 113 11.80 -9.84 -4.21
CA GLY A 113 10.85 -10.85 -4.69
C GLY A 113 9.96 -10.30 -5.79
N VAL A 114 9.39 -9.10 -5.60
CA VAL A 114 8.61 -8.42 -6.66
C VAL A 114 9.46 -8.19 -7.91
N GLN A 115 10.69 -7.69 -7.76
CA GLN A 115 11.57 -7.46 -8.91
C GLN A 115 11.90 -8.75 -9.68
N ARG A 116 12.15 -9.85 -8.95
CA ARG A 116 12.42 -11.17 -9.52
C ARG A 116 11.19 -11.74 -10.23
N ALA A 117 10.01 -11.60 -9.64
CA ALA A 117 8.74 -12.06 -10.22
C ALA A 117 8.41 -11.34 -11.54
N LEU A 118 8.84 -10.09 -11.69
CA LEU A 118 8.64 -9.30 -12.92
C LEU A 118 9.73 -9.52 -13.99
N ARG A 119 10.79 -10.27 -13.68
CA ARG A 119 11.89 -10.54 -14.64
C ARG A 119 11.40 -11.17 -15.96
N PRO A 120 10.44 -12.12 -15.97
CA PRO A 120 9.92 -12.71 -17.22
C PRO A 120 9.24 -11.70 -18.17
N LEU A 121 8.85 -10.52 -17.66
CA LEU A 121 8.25 -9.44 -18.44
C LEU A 121 9.29 -8.54 -19.11
N LYS A 122 10.59 -8.69 -18.83
CA LYS A 122 11.69 -7.90 -19.45
C LYS A 122 11.99 -8.34 -20.89
N ARG A 123 10.97 -8.50 -21.74
CA ARG A 123 11.11 -8.95 -23.11
C ARG A 123 11.36 -7.76 -24.05
N PRO A 124 12.44 -7.76 -24.84
CA PRO A 124 12.62 -6.78 -25.91
C PRO A 124 11.73 -7.16 -27.11
N VAL A 125 11.15 -6.15 -27.77
CA VAL A 125 10.42 -6.30 -29.03
C VAL A 125 10.79 -5.16 -29.99
N PRO A 126 10.67 -5.37 -31.31
CA PRO A 126 10.86 -4.30 -32.30
C PRO A 126 9.90 -3.14 -32.05
N SER A 127 10.41 -1.91 -31.99
CA SER A 127 9.56 -0.73 -31.87
C SER A 127 8.70 -0.51 -33.11
N ARG A 128 7.45 -0.08 -32.91
CA ARG A 128 6.53 0.26 -34.00
C ARG A 128 6.77 1.66 -34.58
N HIS A 129 7.43 2.52 -33.81
CA HIS A 129 7.54 3.95 -34.11
C HIS A 129 8.97 4.47 -34.13
N ARG A 130 9.91 3.74 -33.52
CA ARG A 130 11.32 4.13 -33.48
C ARG A 130 12.16 3.22 -34.35
N THR A 131 12.93 3.84 -35.22
CA THR A 131 13.96 3.16 -36.02
C THR A 131 15.31 3.76 -35.70
N GLU A 132 16.33 2.91 -35.68
CA GLU A 132 17.74 3.29 -35.56
C GLU A 132 18.49 2.94 -36.85
N VAL A 133 19.63 3.58 -37.06
CA VAL A 133 20.48 3.29 -38.22
C VAL A 133 21.31 2.05 -37.88
N ASP A 134 21.25 1.05 -38.74
CA ASP A 134 22.20 -0.06 -38.72
C ASP A 134 23.49 0.44 -39.37
N GLU A 135 24.45 0.84 -38.55
CA GLU A 135 25.71 1.46 -38.99
C GLU A 135 26.51 0.51 -39.90
N GLU A 136 26.56 -0.77 -39.56
CA GLU A 136 27.30 -1.80 -40.30
C GLU A 136 26.64 -2.08 -41.66
N ALA A 137 25.32 -2.31 -41.68
CA ALA A 137 24.60 -2.53 -42.93
C ALA A 137 24.60 -1.27 -43.81
N THR A 138 24.60 -0.09 -43.19
CA THR A 138 24.75 1.19 -43.90
C THR A 138 26.13 1.30 -44.54
N ALA A 139 27.20 1.04 -43.80
CA ALA A 139 28.57 1.08 -44.29
C ALA A 139 28.78 0.09 -45.44
N ALA A 140 28.33 -1.16 -45.27
CA ALA A 140 28.38 -2.19 -46.30
C ALA A 140 27.63 -1.76 -47.58
N ARG A 141 26.39 -1.25 -47.43
CA ARG A 141 25.62 -0.77 -48.58
C ARG A 141 26.28 0.41 -49.29
N ILE A 142 26.88 1.34 -48.55
CA ILE A 142 27.63 2.46 -49.13
C ILE A 142 28.86 1.96 -49.87
N ALA A 143 29.59 1.00 -49.32
CA ALA A 143 30.76 0.40 -49.97
C ALA A 143 30.39 -0.26 -51.30
N ASP A 144 29.30 -1.04 -51.30
CA ASP A 144 28.85 -1.81 -52.47
C ASP A 144 28.19 -0.94 -53.56
N THR A 145 27.32 -0.02 -53.15
CA THR A 145 26.47 0.73 -54.09
C THR A 145 26.93 2.17 -54.34
N ARG A 146 27.89 2.68 -53.55
CA ARG A 146 28.33 4.08 -53.51
C ARG A 146 27.21 5.09 -53.26
N ARG A 147 26.04 4.64 -52.79
CA ARG A 147 24.89 5.49 -52.44
C ARG A 147 24.85 5.73 -50.94
N TRP A 148 24.86 7.00 -50.56
CA TRP A 148 24.79 7.46 -49.17
C TRP A 148 23.36 7.46 -48.65
N ALA A 149 22.82 6.27 -48.38
CA ALA A 149 21.50 6.10 -47.79
C ALA A 149 21.61 5.20 -46.54
N PRO A 150 21.01 5.58 -45.39
CA PRO A 150 21.03 4.77 -44.18
C PRO A 150 20.11 3.55 -44.31
N VAL A 151 20.54 2.43 -43.74
CA VAL A 151 19.70 1.25 -43.50
C VAL A 151 19.07 1.43 -42.13
N LEU A 152 17.74 1.49 -42.08
CA LEU A 152 16.99 1.70 -40.84
C LEU A 152 16.40 0.38 -40.35
N VAL A 153 16.59 0.09 -39.07
CA VAL A 153 16.02 -1.09 -38.39
C VAL A 153 15.19 -0.64 -37.19
N PRO A 154 14.10 -1.35 -36.83
CA PRO A 154 13.33 -1.02 -35.64
C PRO A 154 14.20 -1.10 -34.37
N SER A 155 14.19 -0.06 -33.56
CA SER A 155 14.93 -0.04 -32.29
C SER A 155 14.27 -0.97 -31.27
N PRO A 156 15.02 -1.70 -30.42
CA PRO A 156 14.44 -2.56 -29.39
C PRO A 156 13.78 -1.75 -28.27
N GLU A 157 12.54 -2.11 -27.91
CA GLU A 157 11.82 -1.51 -26.77
C GLU A 157 11.22 -2.60 -25.85
N ARG A 158 10.77 -2.20 -24.66
CA ARG A 158 10.08 -3.12 -23.74
C ARG A 158 8.70 -3.46 -24.27
N TRP A 159 8.32 -4.73 -24.19
CA TRP A 159 7.07 -5.20 -24.79
C TRP A 159 5.78 -4.72 -24.12
N LEU A 160 5.81 -4.22 -22.88
CA LEU A 160 4.63 -3.72 -22.17
C LEU A 160 4.82 -2.30 -21.64
N SER A 161 3.80 -1.46 -21.76
CA SER A 161 3.58 -0.26 -20.95
C SER A 161 2.77 -0.61 -19.70
N LEU A 162 2.89 0.17 -18.62
CA LEU A 162 2.14 -0.08 -17.38
C LEU A 162 1.43 1.17 -16.86
N THR A 163 0.14 1.05 -16.56
CA THR A 163 -0.55 1.99 -15.66
C THR A 163 -0.77 1.35 -14.28
N LEU A 164 -0.18 1.94 -13.25
CA LEU A 164 -0.52 1.67 -11.85
C LEU A 164 -1.71 2.55 -11.45
N VAL A 165 -2.88 1.93 -11.26
CA VAL A 165 -4.10 2.59 -10.79
C VAL A 165 -4.20 2.44 -9.28
N VAL A 166 -4.13 3.54 -8.54
CA VAL A 166 -4.25 3.55 -7.08
C VAL A 166 -5.69 3.92 -6.71
N ASP A 167 -6.37 3.04 -5.98
CA ASP A 167 -7.70 3.33 -5.45
C ASP A 167 -7.66 4.51 -4.47
N THR A 168 -8.69 5.35 -4.47
CA THR A 168 -8.88 6.47 -3.53
C THR A 168 -10.00 6.22 -2.51
N GLY A 169 -10.32 4.95 -2.25
CA GLY A 169 -11.25 4.53 -1.20
C GLY A 169 -10.87 5.06 0.20
N PRO A 170 -11.81 5.08 1.16
CA PRO A 170 -11.60 5.70 2.47
C PRO A 170 -10.35 5.22 3.22
N THR A 171 -10.05 3.92 3.11
CA THR A 171 -8.94 3.20 3.72
C THR A 171 -7.62 3.36 2.97
N MET A 172 -7.66 3.74 1.68
CA MET A 172 -6.48 3.87 0.82
C MET A 172 -5.49 4.95 1.29
N ARG A 173 -5.92 5.84 2.20
CA ARG A 173 -5.04 6.80 2.87
C ARG A 173 -3.89 6.13 3.62
N LEU A 174 -4.14 4.96 4.22
CA LEU A 174 -3.14 4.15 4.93
C LEU A 174 -2.13 3.53 3.95
N TRP A 175 -2.59 3.15 2.75
CA TRP A 175 -1.80 2.43 1.74
C TRP A 175 -1.00 3.34 0.80
N ARG A 176 -1.05 4.66 0.98
CA ARG A 176 -0.28 5.62 0.16
C ARG A 176 1.23 5.38 0.18
N PRO A 177 1.89 5.06 1.33
CA PRO A 177 3.31 4.74 1.31
C PRO A 177 3.59 3.48 0.47
N LEU A 178 2.81 2.41 0.63
CA LEU A 178 2.90 1.21 -0.21
C LEU A 178 2.73 1.52 -1.70
N ALA A 179 1.77 2.36 -2.07
CA ALA A 179 1.56 2.78 -3.46
C ALA A 179 2.81 3.43 -4.07
N ARG A 180 3.49 4.29 -3.29
CA ARG A 180 4.74 4.95 -3.70
C ARG A 180 5.88 3.94 -3.80
N GLU A 181 6.06 3.10 -2.79
CA GLU A 181 7.11 2.08 -2.77
C GLU A 181 6.96 1.09 -3.92
N LEU A 182 5.73 0.67 -4.24
CA LEU A 182 5.43 -0.19 -5.36
C LEU A 182 5.73 0.51 -6.69
N ALA A 183 5.27 1.75 -6.88
CA ALA A 183 5.55 2.54 -8.08
C ALA A 183 7.06 2.69 -8.33
N GLU A 184 7.82 3.04 -7.28
CA GLU A 184 9.27 3.14 -7.35
C GLU A 184 9.93 1.81 -7.65
N THR A 185 9.46 0.72 -7.04
CA THR A 185 10.00 -0.63 -7.29
C THR A 185 9.77 -1.05 -8.73
N LEU A 186 8.59 -0.77 -9.29
CA LEU A 186 8.26 -1.04 -10.69
C LEU A 186 9.11 -0.20 -11.65
N LEU A 187 9.31 1.09 -11.34
CA LEU A 187 10.19 1.99 -12.10
C LEU A 187 11.64 1.47 -12.10
N ARG A 188 12.20 1.17 -10.92
CA ARG A 188 13.57 0.63 -10.77
C ARG A 188 13.74 -0.71 -11.46
N GLN A 189 12.68 -1.52 -11.52
CA GLN A 189 12.72 -2.83 -12.13
C GLN A 189 12.89 -2.75 -13.66
N GLY A 190 12.26 -1.79 -14.33
CA GLY A 190 12.49 -1.49 -15.75
C GLY A 190 12.05 -2.58 -16.73
N ALA A 191 11.04 -3.39 -16.42
CA ALA A 191 10.40 -4.32 -17.36
C ALA A 191 9.41 -3.65 -18.30
N PHE A 192 8.90 -2.49 -17.92
CA PHE A 192 7.92 -1.76 -18.70
C PHE A 192 8.60 -0.66 -19.51
N GLN A 193 8.02 -0.32 -20.65
CA GLN A 193 8.47 0.76 -21.53
C GLN A 193 8.37 2.11 -20.82
N ASP A 194 7.24 2.29 -20.13
CA ASP A 194 6.83 3.45 -19.37
C ASP A 194 5.93 2.98 -18.22
N LEU A 195 5.86 3.82 -17.19
CA LEU A 195 4.99 3.64 -16.04
C LEU A 195 4.23 4.93 -15.78
N HIS A 196 2.90 4.83 -15.80
CA HIS A 196 2.00 5.91 -15.44
C HIS A 196 1.28 5.57 -14.14
N VAL A 197 1.08 6.57 -13.29
CA VAL A 197 0.26 6.44 -12.09
C VAL A 197 -1.04 7.17 -12.32
N SER A 198 -2.15 6.47 -12.11
CA SER A 198 -3.50 7.02 -12.16
C SER A 198 -4.24 6.67 -10.87
N HIS A 199 -5.36 7.31 -10.62
CA HIS A 199 -6.15 7.14 -9.40
C HIS A 199 -7.56 6.72 -9.76
N LEU A 200 -8.08 5.67 -9.13
CA LEU A 200 -9.47 5.25 -9.26
C LEU A 200 -10.30 5.92 -8.17
N ASP A 201 -11.26 6.74 -8.58
CA ASP A 201 -12.13 7.44 -7.65
C ASP A 201 -13.35 6.61 -7.21
N THR A 202 -14.05 7.11 -6.21
CA THR A 202 -15.27 6.48 -5.66
C THR A 202 -16.47 6.50 -6.62
N THR A 203 -16.35 7.15 -7.78
CA THR A 203 -17.34 7.08 -8.86
C THR A 203 -16.99 6.00 -9.89
N GLY A 204 -15.86 5.29 -9.71
CA GLY A 204 -15.34 4.30 -10.66
C GLY A 204 -14.69 4.93 -11.89
N ARG A 205 -14.30 6.20 -11.81
CA ARG A 205 -13.61 6.94 -12.87
C ARG A 205 -12.12 7.10 -12.53
N VAL A 206 -11.32 7.48 -13.51
CA VAL A 206 -9.86 7.60 -13.34
C VAL A 206 -9.40 9.04 -13.40
N ALA A 207 -8.41 9.41 -12.60
CA ALA A 207 -7.80 10.72 -12.60
C ALA A 207 -6.28 10.62 -12.57
N SER A 208 -5.57 11.55 -13.21
CA SER A 208 -4.09 11.54 -13.22
C SER A 208 -3.49 11.82 -11.84
N ALA A 209 -4.23 12.51 -10.97
CA ALA A 209 -3.83 12.79 -9.60
C ALA A 209 -5.07 12.85 -8.69
N PRO A 210 -4.91 12.71 -7.36
CA PRO A 210 -6.02 12.90 -6.43
C PRO A 210 -6.61 14.31 -6.56
N GLY A 211 -7.91 14.42 -6.84
CA GLY A 211 -8.61 15.69 -7.03
C GLY A 211 -8.49 16.31 -8.43
N ALA A 212 -7.76 15.68 -9.36
CA ALA A 212 -7.79 16.06 -10.76
C ALA A 212 -9.13 15.67 -11.42
N PRO A 213 -9.49 16.27 -12.57
CA PRO A 213 -10.74 15.94 -13.27
C PRO A 213 -10.87 14.46 -13.60
N SER A 214 -12.00 13.86 -13.23
CA SER A 214 -12.29 12.44 -13.45
C SER A 214 -12.61 12.12 -14.91
N GLN A 215 -11.80 11.26 -15.50
CA GLN A 215 -11.89 10.78 -16.86
C GLN A 215 -12.57 9.40 -16.94
N ASP A 216 -13.05 9.06 -18.13
CA ASP A 216 -13.60 7.73 -18.40
C ASP A 216 -12.49 6.67 -18.22
N PRO A 217 -12.73 5.54 -17.54
CA PRO A 217 -11.75 4.45 -17.43
C PRO A 217 -11.19 3.97 -18.77
N GLY A 218 -11.95 4.14 -19.85
CA GLY A 218 -11.52 3.82 -21.21
C GLY A 218 -10.32 4.60 -21.72
N THR A 219 -9.96 5.74 -21.09
CA THR A 219 -8.77 6.51 -21.49
C THR A 219 -7.46 5.78 -21.23
N LEU A 220 -7.47 4.77 -20.36
CA LEU A 220 -6.32 3.90 -20.11
C LEU A 220 -6.21 2.73 -21.10
N LEU A 221 -7.16 2.59 -22.03
CA LEU A 221 -7.12 1.55 -23.04
C LEU A 221 -6.16 1.96 -24.16
N ASP A 222 -5.25 1.06 -24.49
CA ASP A 222 -4.36 1.19 -25.64
C ASP A 222 -4.74 0.16 -26.71
N ALA A 223 -4.94 0.63 -27.95
CA ALA A 223 -5.24 -0.20 -29.10
C ALA A 223 -4.07 -1.14 -29.48
N SER A 224 -2.86 -0.89 -28.98
CA SER A 224 -1.69 -1.72 -29.29
C SER A 224 -1.74 -3.13 -28.66
N GLY A 225 -2.56 -3.32 -27.62
CA GLY A 225 -2.63 -4.54 -26.80
C GLY A 225 -1.40 -4.77 -25.92
N ARG A 226 -0.46 -3.82 -25.89
CA ARG A 226 0.79 -3.88 -25.12
C ARG A 226 0.73 -3.04 -23.86
N HIS A 227 -0.47 -2.73 -23.36
CA HIS A 227 -0.67 -1.97 -22.13
C HIS A 227 -1.20 -2.87 -21.02
N ALA A 228 -0.46 -2.92 -19.91
CA ALA A 228 -0.86 -3.60 -18.69
C ALA A 228 -1.45 -2.60 -17.69
N VAL A 229 -2.46 -3.03 -16.94
CA VAL A 229 -3.05 -2.24 -15.85
C VAL A 229 -2.89 -2.99 -14.53
N LEU A 230 -2.30 -2.34 -13.54
CA LEU A 230 -2.15 -2.88 -12.19
C LEU A 230 -2.94 -2.00 -11.23
N VAL A 231 -3.95 -2.56 -10.57
CA VAL A 231 -4.82 -1.82 -9.65
C VAL A 231 -4.40 -2.12 -8.22
N LEU A 232 -3.93 -1.11 -7.48
CA LEU A 232 -3.68 -1.23 -6.05
C LEU A 232 -4.93 -0.81 -5.28
N SER A 233 -5.59 -1.77 -4.62
CA SER A 233 -6.83 -1.55 -3.88
C SER A 233 -6.99 -2.60 -2.80
N ASP A 234 -7.53 -2.20 -1.65
CA ASP A 234 -8.02 -3.14 -0.63
C ASP A 234 -9.46 -3.61 -0.89
N CYS A 235 -10.03 -3.22 -2.02
CA CYS A 235 -11.37 -3.57 -2.50
C CYS A 235 -12.50 -3.29 -1.50
N SER A 236 -12.28 -2.39 -0.54
CA SER A 236 -13.24 -2.12 0.55
C SER A 236 -14.16 -0.95 0.26
N GLY A 237 -13.81 -0.06 -0.68
CA GLY A 237 -14.56 1.14 -0.99
C GLY A 237 -15.97 0.87 -1.58
N PRO A 238 -16.94 1.78 -1.41
CA PRO A 238 -18.32 1.58 -1.88
C PRO A 238 -18.44 1.26 -3.38
N HIS A 239 -17.56 1.85 -4.19
CA HIS A 239 -17.47 1.64 -5.63
C HIS A 239 -17.11 0.21 -6.06
N TRP A 240 -16.54 -0.60 -5.17
CA TRP A 240 -16.33 -2.03 -5.40
C TRP A 240 -17.62 -2.84 -5.20
N TRP A 241 -18.40 -2.47 -4.17
CA TRP A 241 -19.64 -3.14 -3.80
C TRP A 241 -20.82 -2.77 -4.71
N ASP A 242 -20.88 -1.53 -5.19
CA ASP A 242 -21.87 -1.09 -6.18
C ASP A 242 -21.51 -1.47 -7.62
N GLY A 243 -20.34 -2.08 -7.82
CA GLY A 243 -19.90 -2.64 -9.10
C GLY A 243 -19.25 -1.66 -10.07
N ARG A 244 -19.14 -0.36 -9.76
CA ARG A 244 -18.51 0.63 -10.65
C ARG A 244 -17.02 0.35 -10.87
N ALA A 245 -16.28 0.06 -9.79
CA ALA A 245 -14.88 -0.33 -9.86
C ALA A 245 -14.70 -1.61 -10.69
N ALA A 246 -15.53 -2.62 -10.42
CA ALA A 246 -15.50 -3.88 -11.12
C ALA A 246 -15.80 -3.70 -12.62
N GLN A 247 -16.66 -2.75 -13.00
CA GLN A 247 -16.91 -2.42 -14.40
C GLN A 247 -15.69 -1.79 -15.08
N ALA A 248 -14.99 -0.87 -14.41
CA ALA A 248 -13.74 -0.30 -14.90
C ALA A 248 -12.67 -1.38 -15.10
N VAL A 249 -12.44 -2.24 -14.09
CA VAL A 249 -11.47 -3.34 -14.16
C VAL A 249 -11.82 -4.33 -15.26
N ARG A 250 -13.09 -4.73 -15.39
CA ARG A 250 -13.55 -5.62 -16.47
C ARG A 250 -13.29 -5.01 -17.84
N ARG A 251 -13.42 -3.69 -17.99
CA ARG A 251 -13.16 -3.01 -19.25
C ARG A 251 -11.67 -3.07 -19.62
N TRP A 252 -10.77 -2.85 -18.66
CA TRP A 252 -9.32 -3.00 -18.88
C TRP A 252 -8.93 -4.46 -19.17
N ALA A 253 -9.45 -5.41 -18.40
CA ALA A 253 -9.16 -6.83 -18.56
C ALA A 253 -9.59 -7.41 -19.92
N ARG A 254 -10.58 -6.80 -20.57
CA ARG A 254 -10.99 -7.16 -21.95
C ARG A 254 -10.01 -6.68 -23.02
N ALA A 255 -9.22 -5.66 -22.74
CA ALA A 255 -8.29 -5.07 -23.70
C ALA A 255 -6.84 -5.53 -23.50
N GLY A 256 -6.46 -5.92 -22.28
CA GLY A 256 -5.09 -6.31 -22.00
C GLY A 256 -4.88 -6.89 -20.60
N PRO A 257 -3.61 -7.22 -20.26
CA PRO A 257 -3.25 -7.76 -18.97
C PRO A 257 -3.68 -6.83 -17.83
N THR A 258 -4.52 -7.32 -16.94
CA THR A 258 -5.01 -6.54 -15.80
C THR A 258 -4.90 -7.39 -14.53
N ALA A 259 -4.35 -6.81 -13.47
CA ALA A 259 -4.24 -7.45 -12.17
C ALA A 259 -4.63 -6.48 -11.04
N ILE A 260 -5.13 -7.03 -9.94
CA ILE A 260 -5.38 -6.30 -8.70
C ILE A 260 -4.32 -6.73 -7.69
N VAL A 261 -3.67 -5.77 -7.05
CA VAL A 261 -2.77 -5.96 -5.92
C VAL A 261 -3.54 -5.55 -4.68
N GLN A 262 -3.78 -6.52 -3.80
CA GLN A 262 -4.40 -6.27 -2.52
C GLN A 262 -3.30 -6.12 -1.47
N PRO A 263 -3.33 -5.03 -0.67
CA PRO A 263 -2.35 -4.80 0.38
C PRO A 263 -2.68 -5.54 1.70
N LEU A 264 -3.82 -6.23 1.74
CA LEU A 264 -4.33 -7.01 2.87
C LEU A 264 -4.06 -8.50 2.69
#